data_AF-A0A970MYC7-F1
#
_entry.id   AF-A0A970MYC7-F1
#
_cell.length_a   1.000
_cell.length_b   1.000
_cell.length_c   1.000
_cell.angle_alpha   90.00
_cell.angle_beta   90.00
_cell.angle_gamma   90.00
#
_symmetry.space_group_name_H-M   'P 1'
#
loop_
_entity.id
_entity.type
_entity.pdbx_description
1 polymer ?
#
loop_
_entity_poly.entity_id
_entity_poly.type
_entity_poly.pdbx_seq_one_letter_code
_entity_poly.pdbx_strand_id
1 'polypeptide(L)' 'MIIKNPNWGLLQPADQRQVQDVQQPNLFRDAYPYAEVPRLLFDGKSVPMEPAKEFFITDTT' A
#
# COMPACT_ATOMS: atom_id res chain seq x y z
N MET A 1 -3.16 9.23 0.56
CA MET A 1 -2.11 9.37 1.59
C MET A 1 -2.31 8.27 2.63
N ILE A 2 -1.23 7.65 3.12
CA ILE A 2 -1.27 6.64 4.18
C ILE A 2 -0.75 7.32 5.46
N ILE A 3 -1.44 7.14 6.58
CA ILE A 3 -1.11 7.74 7.88
C ILE A 3 -0.86 6.66 8.91
N LYS A 4 0.08 6.90 9.84
CA LYS A 4 0.30 6.01 10.96
C LYS A 4 -0.68 6.32 12.08
N ASN A 5 -1.28 5.28 12.66
CA ASN A 5 -2.13 5.46 13.82
C ASN A 5 -1.31 5.35 15.13
N PRO A 6 -1.44 6.34 16.03
CA PRO A 6 -0.60 6.44 17.24
C PRO A 6 -0.81 5.33 18.27
N ASN A 7 -1.98 4.67 18.30
CA ASN A 7 -2.30 3.73 19.39
C ASN A 7 -1.76 2.30 19.16
N TRP A 8 -1.63 1.88 17.91
CA TRP A 8 -1.27 0.50 17.51
C TRP A 8 -0.09 0.49 16.53
N GLY A 9 0.38 1.67 16.13
CA GLY A 9 1.57 1.82 15.29
C GLY A 9 1.40 1.36 13.84
N LEU A 10 0.18 1.04 13.41
CA LEU A 10 -0.07 0.53 12.07
C LEU A 10 -0.44 1.66 11.09
N LEU A 11 -0.13 1.42 9.83
CA LEU A 11 -0.44 2.31 8.71
C LEU A 11 -1.91 2.13 8.28
N GLN A 12 -2.63 3.23 8.15
CA GLN A 12 -4.01 3.31 7.70
C GLN A 12 -4.14 4.18 6.44
N PRO A 13 -5.02 3.83 5.50
CA PRO A 13 -5.40 4.75 4.45
C PRO A 13 -6.14 5.95 5.06
N ALA A 14 -5.77 7.17 4.64
CA ALA A 14 -6.43 8.40 5.10
C ALA A 14 -7.85 8.58 4.53
N ASP A 15 -8.22 7.78 3.53
CA ASP A 15 -9.48 7.90 2.80
C ASP A 15 -10.37 6.67 3.01
N GLN A 16 -11.66 6.90 3.18
CA GLN A 16 -12.66 5.86 3.34
C GLN A 16 -13.19 5.44 1.97
N ARG A 17 -12.97 4.18 1.61
CA ARG A 17 -13.56 3.62 0.38
C ARG A 17 -15.02 3.28 0.65
N GLN A 18 -15.92 3.87 -0.13
CA GLN A 18 -17.32 3.49 -0.12
C GLN A 18 -17.51 2.21 -0.94
N VAL A 19 -18.34 1.30 -0.43
CA VAL A 19 -18.76 0.12 -1.19
C VAL A 19 -19.75 0.57 -2.23
N GLN A 20 -19.47 0.28 -3.50
CA GLN A 20 -20.36 0.56 -4.61
C GLN A 20 -21.09 -0.72 -5.00
N ASP A 21 -22.42 -0.65 -5.06
CA ASP A 21 -23.23 -1.72 -5.62
C ASP A 21 -23.33 -1.53 -7.14
N VAL A 22 -22.73 -2.45 -7.90
CA VAL A 22 -22.59 -2.37 -9.35
C VAL A 22 -23.11 -3.65 -9.99
N GLN A 23 -23.81 -3.51 -11.13
CA GLN A 23 -24.46 -4.65 -11.80
C GLN A 23 -23.47 -5.71 -12.32
N GLN A 24 -22.24 -5.31 -12.63
CA GLN A 24 -21.18 -6.21 -13.07
C GLN A 24 -19.88 -5.94 -12.31
N PRO A 25 -19.09 -6.99 -11.98
CA PRO A 25 -17.86 -6.82 -11.22
C PRO A 25 -16.74 -6.23 -12.08
N ASN A 26 -15.92 -5.36 -11.47
CA ASN A 26 -14.66 -4.94 -12.07
C ASN A 26 -13.60 -6.04 -11.88
N LEU A 27 -13.20 -6.67 -12.98
CA LEU A 27 -12.24 -7.77 -12.99
C LEU A 27 -10.78 -7.33 -13.20
N PHE A 28 -10.53 -6.02 -13.38
CA PHE A 28 -9.18 -5.47 -13.57
C PHE A 28 -8.35 -6.19 -14.64
N ARG A 29 -8.97 -6.57 -15.77
CA ARG A 29 -8.35 -7.41 -16.82
C ARG A 29 -7.12 -6.78 -17.47
N ASP A 30 -6.99 -5.46 -17.41
CA ASP A 30 -5.80 -4.74 -17.91
C ASP A 30 -4.56 -4.97 -17.01
N ALA A 31 -4.77 -5.10 -15.71
CA ALA A 31 -3.71 -5.40 -14.74
C ALA A 31 -3.53 -6.92 -14.55
N TYR A 32 -4.63 -7.68 -14.62
CA TYR A 32 -4.68 -9.13 -14.41
C TYR A 32 -5.28 -9.86 -15.63
N PRO A 33 -4.62 -9.82 -16.79
CA PRO A 33 -5.04 -10.59 -17.96
C PRO A 33 -4.86 -12.10 -17.73
N TYR A 34 -5.71 -12.91 -18.37
CA TYR A 34 -5.68 -14.38 -18.23
C TYR A 34 -4.66 -15.07 -19.15
N ALA A 35 -4.18 -14.37 -20.18
CA ALA A 35 -3.33 -14.94 -21.23
C ALA A 35 -1.85 -14.56 -21.09
N GLU A 36 -1.51 -13.60 -20.23
CA GLU A 36 -0.15 -13.13 -20.00
C GLU A 36 0.13 -12.95 -18.50
N VAL A 37 1.40 -12.79 -18.14
CA VAL A 37 1.80 -12.53 -16.76
C VAL A 37 1.24 -11.17 -16.33
N PRO A 38 0.61 -11.08 -15.15
CA PRO A 38 -0.04 -9.85 -14.69
C PRO A 38 0.97 -8.72 -14.48
N ARG A 39 0.49 -7.48 -14.65
CA ARG A 39 1.28 -6.27 -14.45
C ARG A 39 0.97 -5.70 -13.08
N LEU A 40 2.03 -5.32 -12.36
CA LEU A 40 1.89 -4.66 -11.07
C LEU A 40 1.72 -3.15 -11.28
N LEU A 41 0.53 -2.65 -10.94
CA LEU A 41 0.27 -1.21 -10.88
C LEU A 41 0.65 -0.69 -9.50
N PHE A 42 1.50 0.33 -9.46
CA PHE A 42 1.76 1.07 -8.23
C PHE A 42 0.62 2.05 -7.98
N ASP A 43 0.13 2.08 -6.74
CA ASP A 43 -0.96 2.99 -6.34
C ASP A 43 -0.49 4.45 -6.17
N GLY A 44 0.80 4.71 -6.37
CA GLY A 44 1.43 6.03 -6.26
C GLY A 44 1.39 6.61 -4.86
N LYS A 45 1.03 5.83 -3.82
CA LYS A 45 0.89 6.35 -2.46
C LYS A 45 2.24 6.35 -1.77
N SER A 46 2.63 7.52 -1.29
CA SER A 46 3.77 7.64 -0.39
C SER A 46 3.41 7.13 1.00
N VAL A 47 4.34 6.37 1.58
CA VAL A 47 4.30 5.88 2.96
C VAL A 47 5.20 6.78 3.81
N PRO A 48 4.76 7.24 4.98
CA PRO A 48 5.61 8.02 5.86
C PRO A 48 6.85 7.22 6.26
N MET A 49 8.03 7.81 6.08
CA MET A 49 9.28 7.21 6.55
C MET A 49 9.30 7.23 8.07
N GLU A 50 9.58 6.08 8.68
CA GLU A 50 9.67 5.95 10.13
C GLU A 50 10.85 5.04 10.51
N PRO A 51 12.09 5.56 10.46
CA PRO A 51 13.24 4.84 10.96
C PRO A 51 13.13 4.63 12.48
N ALA A 52 13.87 3.66 13.00
CA ALA A 52 13.97 3.46 14.44
C ALA A 52 14.49 4.73 15.13
N LYS A 53 13.97 5.02 16.34
CA LYS A 53 14.41 6.18 17.14
C LYS A 53 15.92 6.15 17.42
N GLU A 54 16.43 4.95 17.65
CA GLU A 54 17.84 4.67 17.81
C GLU A 54 18.19 3.61 16.78
N PHE A 55 19.16 3.91 15.92
CA PHE A 55 19.77 2.94 15.04
C PHE A 55 21.29 3.08 15.15
N PHE A 56 21.98 1.95 15.19
CA PHE A 56 23.43 1.91 15.31
C PHE A 56 23.98 1.25 14.06
N ILE A 57 25.02 1.86 13.48
CA ILE A 57 25.80 1.25 12.42
C ILE A 57 27.08 0.77 13.11
N THR A 58 27.25 -0.53 13.24
CA THR A 58 28.48 -1.12 13.75
C THR A 58 29.38 -1.46 12.58
N ASP A 59 30.56 -0.85 12.55
CA ASP A 59 31.60 -1.19 11.58
C ASP A 59 32.23 -2.54 11.97
N THR A 60 32.39 -3.43 11.00
CA THR A 60 33.19 -4.65 11.15
C THR A 60 34.55 -4.37 10.53
N THR A 61 35.46 -3.75 11.29
CA THR A 61 36.88 -3.78 10.96
C THR A 61 37.51 -5.04 11.54
#